data_AF-X5YJ35-F1
#
_entry.id   AF-X5YJ35-F1
#
_cell.length_a   1.000
_cell.length_b   1.000
_cell.length_c   1.000
_cell.angle_alpha   90.00
_cell.angle_beta   90.00
_cell.angle_gamma   90.00
#
_symmetry.space_group_name_H-M   'P 1'
#
loop_
_entity.id
_entity.type
_entity.pdbx_description
1 polymer ?
#
loop_
_entity_poly.entity_id
_entity_poly.type
_entity_poly.pdbx_seq_one_letter_code
_entity_poly.pdbx_strand_id
1 'polypeptide(L)' 'MSKRGIDFFEKWMAEHLPNALTDDPAAISDMADQAMKAADKEGIPAEEIADEVGSVFEVIADSMQHREGGRPVLA' A
#
# COMPACT_ATOMS: atom_id res chain seq x y z
N MET A 1 -15.48 -11.41 1.78
CA MET A 1 -14.16 -10.77 1.87
C MET A 1 -14.23 -9.67 2.89
N SER A 2 -13.21 -9.58 3.74
CA SER A 2 -12.98 -8.42 4.60
C SER A 2 -12.57 -7.22 3.71
N LYS A 3 -12.47 -6.04 4.29
CA LYS A 3 -11.91 -4.83 3.65
C LYS A 3 -10.80 -4.21 4.51
N ARG A 4 -10.37 -4.92 5.55
CA ARG A 4 -9.50 -4.36 6.58
C ARG A 4 -8.11 -4.09 6.03
N GLY A 5 -7.60 -4.92 5.14
CA GLY A 5 -6.33 -4.71 4.46
C GLY A 5 -6.36 -3.44 3.63
N ILE A 6 -7.35 -3.30 2.73
CA ILE A 6 -7.51 -2.10 1.90
C ILE A 6 -7.68 -0.84 2.76
N ASP A 7 -8.58 -0.87 3.76
CA ASP A 7 -8.84 0.29 4.63
C ASP A 7 -7.60 0.70 5.45
N PHE A 8 -6.78 -0.28 5.85
CA PHE A 8 -5.50 -0.04 6.51
C PHE A 8 -4.49 0.61 5.54
N PHE A 9 -4.30 0.03 4.35
CA PHE A 9 -3.32 0.53 3.38
C PHE A 9 -3.64 1.96 2.91
N GLU A 10 -4.91 2.28 2.70
CA GLU A 10 -5.32 3.64 2.33
C GLU A 10 -4.94 4.67 3.40
N LYS A 11 -5.14 4.34 4.68
CA LYS A 11 -4.74 5.21 5.80
C LYS A 11 -3.23 5.27 5.95
N TRP A 12 -2.57 4.12 5.92
CA TRP A 12 -1.13 4.04 6.05
C TRP A 12 -0.43 4.85 4.97
N MET A 13 -0.87 4.74 3.71
CA MET A 13 -0.31 5.51 2.61
C MET A 13 -0.56 7.02 2.75
N ALA A 14 -1.74 7.43 3.22
CA ALA A 14 -2.03 8.84 3.45
C ALA A 14 -1.14 9.47 4.54
N GLU A 15 -0.73 8.68 5.52
CA GLU A 15 0.11 9.14 6.65
C GLU A 15 1.62 9.02 6.36
N HIS A 16 2.03 8.00 5.59
CA HIS A 16 3.44 7.64 5.42
C HIS A 16 4.03 7.95 4.05
N LEU A 17 3.23 8.11 2.97
CA LEU A 17 3.79 8.42 1.67
C LEU A 17 4.39 9.83 1.66
N PRO A 18 5.68 9.98 1.34
CA PRO A 18 6.32 11.30 1.32
C PRO A 18 5.65 12.15 0.25
N ASN A 19 5.60 13.47 0.42
CA ASN A 19 4.97 14.39 -0.55
C ASN A 19 5.67 14.45 -1.91
N ALA A 20 6.86 13.87 -2.03
CA ALA A 20 7.62 13.78 -3.27
C ALA A 20 7.37 12.43 -3.96
N LEU A 21 7.31 12.45 -5.30
CA LEU A 21 7.32 11.25 -6.12
C LEU A 21 8.70 10.57 -6.00
N THR A 22 8.74 9.24 -5.99
CA THR A 22 9.98 8.45 -6.07
C THR A 22 9.77 7.25 -6.97
N ASP A 23 10.73 7.00 -7.86
CA ASP A 23 10.79 5.80 -8.70
C ASP A 23 11.89 4.83 -8.23
N ASP A 24 12.52 5.10 -7.09
CA ASP A 24 13.56 4.23 -6.53
C ASP A 24 12.96 2.92 -6.02
N PRO A 25 13.23 1.77 -6.67
CA PRO A 25 12.67 0.49 -6.26
C PRO A 25 13.09 0.08 -4.85
N ALA A 26 14.27 0.50 -4.38
CA ALA A 26 14.73 0.20 -3.03
C ALA A 26 13.90 0.95 -1.98
N ALA A 27 13.58 2.23 -2.24
CA ALA A 27 12.71 3.02 -1.38
C ALA A 27 11.28 2.47 -1.35
N ILE A 28 10.75 2.06 -2.50
CA ILE A 28 9.41 1.45 -2.60
C ILE A 28 9.37 0.11 -1.86
N SER A 29 10.39 -0.72 -2.00
CA SER A 29 10.49 -1.99 -1.28
C SER A 29 10.55 -1.80 0.23
N ASP A 30 11.31 -0.81 0.72
CA ASP A 30 11.38 -0.50 2.15
C ASP A 30 10.02 -0.02 2.69
N MET A 31 9.28 0.80 1.92
CA MET A 31 7.92 1.20 2.29
C MET A 31 6.96 0.01 2.33
N ALA A 32 7.04 -0.91 1.37
CA ALA A 32 6.22 -2.13 1.37
C ALA A 32 6.48 -2.97 2.62
N ASP A 33 7.75 -3.15 3.00
CA ASP A 33 8.12 -3.86 4.23
C ASP A 33 7.61 -3.17 5.49
N GLN A 34 7.67 -1.83 5.53
CA GLN A 34 7.13 -1.05 6.66
C GLN A 34 5.61 -1.21 6.78
N ALA A 35 4.89 -1.13 5.66
CA ALA A 35 3.44 -1.28 5.64
C ALA A 35 3.01 -2.69 6.08
N MET A 36 3.70 -3.74 5.61
CA MET A 36 3.44 -5.12 6.04
C MET A 36 3.70 -5.33 7.53
N LYS A 37 4.79 -4.77 8.07
CA LYS A 37 5.08 -4.81 9.52
C LYS A 37 4.05 -4.05 10.35
N ALA A 38 3.48 -2.98 9.82
CA ALA A 38 2.44 -2.22 10.50
C ALA A 38 1.09 -2.97 10.47
N ALA A 39 0.74 -3.59 9.35
CA ALA A 39 -0.45 -4.41 9.23
C ALA A 39 -0.42 -5.62 10.19
N ASP A 40 0.74 -6.29 10.31
CA ASP A 40 0.96 -7.38 11.27
C ASP A 40 0.72 -6.92 12.72
N LYS A 41 1.20 -5.71 13.08
CA LYS A 41 0.94 -5.10 14.39
C LYS A 41 -0.54 -4.80 14.65
N GLU A 42 -1.32 -4.54 13.60
CA GLU A 42 -2.79 -4.37 13.69
C GLU A 42 -3.56 -5.71 13.62
N GLY A 43 -2.86 -6.84 13.55
CA GLY A 43 -3.47 -8.16 13.44
C GLY A 43 -4.18 -8.37 12.10
N ILE A 44 -3.63 -7.80 11.03
CA ILE A 44 -4.05 -8.06 9.65
C ILE A 44 -3.03 -9.04 9.05
N PRO A 45 -3.42 -10.30 8.82
CA PRO A 45 -2.50 -11.32 8.31
C PRO A 45 -2.11 -11.02 6.86
N ALA A 46 -0.89 -11.41 6.49
CA ALA A 46 -0.38 -11.23 5.13
C ALA A 46 -1.25 -11.92 4.07
N GLU A 47 -1.92 -13.02 4.40
CA GLU A 47 -2.86 -13.68 3.49
C GLU A 47 -4.10 -12.81 3.21
N GLU A 48 -4.65 -12.14 4.23
CA GLU A 48 -5.78 -11.20 4.04
C GLU A 48 -5.34 -10.01 3.17
N ILE A 49 -4.10 -9.54 3.33
CA ILE A 49 -3.53 -8.49 2.49
C ILE A 49 -3.34 -8.97 1.05
N ALA A 50 -2.78 -10.16 0.84
CA ALA A 50 -2.56 -10.72 -0.49
C ALA A 50 -3.89 -10.94 -1.24
N ASP A 51 -4.93 -11.40 -0.54
CA ASP A 51 -6.26 -11.61 -1.10
C ASP A 51 -6.96 -10.29 -1.46
N GLU A 52 -6.75 -9.22 -0.67
CA GLU A 52 -7.45 -7.94 -0.85
C GLU A 52 -6.69 -6.93 -1.73
N VAL A 53 -5.38 -6.84 -1.56
CA VAL A 53 -4.50 -5.80 -2.14
C VAL A 53 -3.61 -6.38 -3.24
N GLY A 54 -3.31 -7.67 -3.20
CA GLY A 54 -2.34 -8.30 -4.08
C GLY A 54 -0.91 -7.87 -3.75
N SER A 55 -0.21 -7.27 -4.72
CA SER A 55 1.18 -6.82 -4.55
C SER A 55 1.24 -5.42 -3.93
N VAL A 56 1.56 -5.36 -2.64
CA VAL A 56 1.76 -4.10 -1.89
C VAL A 56 2.82 -3.22 -2.55
N PHE A 57 3.89 -3.82 -3.08
CA PHE A 57 4.92 -3.10 -3.83
C PHE A 57 4.33 -2.37 -5.04
N GLU A 58 3.51 -3.07 -5.85
CA GLU A 58 2.90 -2.48 -7.05
C GLU A 58 1.93 -1.36 -6.70
N VAL A 59 1.12 -1.53 -5.64
CA VAL A 59 0.18 -0.50 -5.18
C VAL A 59 0.91 0.77 -4.72
N ILE A 60 2.02 0.62 -3.98
CA ILE A 60 2.83 1.76 -3.55
C ILE A 60 3.55 2.39 -4.74
N ALA A 61 4.13 1.59 -5.65
CA ALA A 61 4.78 2.10 -6.85
C ALA A 61 3.80 2.91 -7.72
N ASP A 62 2.60 2.38 -7.95
CA ASP A 62 1.53 3.04 -8.71
C ASP A 62 1.11 4.35 -8.03
N SER A 63 0.93 4.33 -6.71
CA SER A 63 0.56 5.53 -5.93
C SER A 63 1.64 6.62 -5.96
N MET A 64 2.92 6.22 -5.99
CA MET A 64 4.07 7.14 -6.08
C MET A 64 4.29 7.68 -7.49
N GLN A 65 3.81 6.98 -8.53
CA GLN A 65 3.90 7.39 -9.93
C GLN A 65 2.70 8.20 -10.40
N HIS A 66 1.52 7.94 -9.83
CA HIS A 66 0.25 8.54 -10.22
C HIS A 66 -0.34 9.41 -9.10
N ARG A 67 0.45 10.29 -8.49
CA ARG A 67 -0.01 11.20 -7.41
C ARG A 67 -0.98 12.31 -7.88
N GLU A 68 -1.87 12.00 -8.83
CA GLU A 68 -3.07 12.75 -9.14
C GLU A 68 -4.30 11.90 -8.77
N GLY A 69 -5.19 12.50 -7.99
CA GLY A 69 -6.23 11.80 -7.25
C GLY A 69 -7.31 11.15 -8.11
N GLY A 70 -7.84 10.04 -7.58
CA GLY A 70 -9.11 9.45 -8.00
C GLY A 70 -8.96 8.09 -8.66
N ARG A 71 -9.19 7.03 -7.88
CA ARG A 71 -9.53 5.68 -8.36
C ARG A 71 -10.67 5.76 -9.41
N PRO A 72 -10.78 4.80 -10.35
CA PRO A 72 -10.90 3.39 -10.00
C PRO A 72 -10.13 2.41 -10.89
N VAL A 73 -9.40 1.48 -10.27
CA VAL A 73 -9.06 0.21 -10.91
C VAL A 73 -10.23 -0.75 -10.67
N LEU A 74 -11.12 -0.80 -11.65
CA LEU A 74 -11.98 -1.95 -11.94
C LEU A 74 -11.97 -2.13 -13.46
N ALA A 75 -11.19 -3.10 -13.94
CA ALA A 75 -11.44 -3.86 -15.15
C ALA A 75 -10.72 -5.20 -15.05
#